data_AF-A0A9X2BQ71-F1
#
_entry.id   AF-A0A9X2BQ71-F1
#
_cell.length_a   1.000
_cell.length_b   1.000
_cell.length_c   1.000
_cell.angle_alpha   90.00
_cell.angle_beta   90.00
_cell.angle_gamma   90.00
#
_symmetry.space_group_name_H-M   'P 1'
#
loop_
_entity.id
_entity.type
_entity.pdbx_description
1 polymer ?
#
loop_
_entity_poly.entity_id
_entity_poly.type
_entity_poly.pdbx_seq_one_letter_code
_entity_poly.pdbx_strand_id
1 'polypeptide(L)'
;MANLFPEAAGDSWSAAGLDEQESVGDAVAFGRSWRFDFDAGEFVMTPTGKIAPADEIAAWKIWCEKAIRTPRYRHLIYSRAYGQEFEELIGQGYSRAVQESEIRRIATETLMVDPRTLSVDGFVFDWQEDGCRFACRVKNIREDELLVEGSVT
;
A
#
# COMPACT_ATOMS: atom_id res chain seq x y z
N MET A 1 -13.84 51.08 15.73
CA MET A 1 -13.45 49.65 15.83
C MET A 1 -11.98 49.62 16.15
N ALA A 2 -11.58 48.94 17.24
CA ALA A 2 -10.17 48.82 17.59
C ALA A 2 -9.52 47.78 16.66
N ASN A 3 -8.37 48.13 16.07
CA ASN A 3 -7.56 47.19 15.31
C ASN A 3 -6.99 46.13 16.26
N LEU A 4 -7.40 44.88 16.05
CA LEU A 4 -6.99 43.70 16.84
C LEU A 4 -5.74 43.00 16.28
N PHE A 5 -5.06 43.61 15.29
CA PHE A 5 -3.85 43.06 14.70
C PHE A 5 -2.61 43.70 15.34
N PRO A 6 -1.62 42.92 15.79
CA PRO A 6 -0.40 43.46 16.37
C PRO A 6 0.45 44.14 15.30
N GLU A 7 0.63 45.46 15.41
CA GLU A 7 1.44 46.27 14.46
C GLU A 7 2.97 46.03 14.58
N ALA A 8 3.40 45.17 15.50
CA ALA A 8 4.81 44.85 15.76
C ALA A 8 5.19 43.39 15.44
N ALA A 9 4.43 42.69 14.60
CA ALA A 9 4.88 41.44 13.99
C ALA A 9 5.72 41.73 12.74
N GLY A 10 6.80 42.50 12.91
CA GLY A 10 7.84 42.60 11.89
C GLY A 10 8.53 41.25 11.75
N ASP A 11 8.41 40.63 10.58
CA ASP A 11 9.27 39.58 10.02
C ASP A 11 9.97 38.66 11.03
N SER A 12 9.17 37.94 11.83
CA SER A 12 9.64 36.72 12.50
C SER A 12 9.20 35.48 11.72
N TRP A 13 9.19 35.58 10.38
CA TRP A 13 9.32 34.42 9.52
C TRP A 13 10.82 34.26 9.25
N SER A 14 11.59 33.90 10.28
CA SER A 14 12.85 33.25 10.00
C SER A 14 12.48 31.98 9.27
N ALA A 15 12.91 31.87 8.02
CA ALA A 15 13.06 30.60 7.33
C ALA A 15 14.14 29.78 8.08
N ALA A 16 13.83 29.41 9.33
CA ALA A 16 14.49 28.34 10.01
C ALA A 16 14.12 27.10 9.19
N GLY A 17 15.10 26.63 8.42
CA GLY A 17 14.95 25.54 7.49
C GLY A 17 14.16 24.42 8.12
N LEU A 18 12.99 24.15 7.54
CA LEU A 18 12.38 22.83 7.60
C LEU A 18 13.15 21.93 6.62
N ASP A 19 14.47 21.85 6.81
CA ASP A 19 15.20 20.64 6.48
C ASP A 19 14.98 19.71 7.67
N GLU A 20 13.74 19.24 7.85
CA GLU A 20 13.55 17.91 8.41
C GLU A 20 14.02 16.93 7.33
N GLN A 21 15.34 16.87 7.15
CA GLN A 21 15.99 15.64 6.73
C GLN A 21 15.69 14.64 7.85
N GLU A 22 14.55 13.98 7.77
CA GLU A 22 14.39 12.68 8.40
C GLU A 22 15.59 11.87 7.92
N SER A 23 16.50 11.60 8.85
CA SER A 23 17.61 10.70 8.64
C SER A 23 17.03 9.33 8.31
N VAL A 24 16.86 9.03 7.02
CA VAL A 24 16.62 7.67 6.53
C VAL A 24 17.93 6.91 6.69
N GLY A 25 18.19 6.50 7.93
CA GLY A 25 19.41 5.82 8.33
C GLY A 25 19.15 4.58 9.17
N ASP A 26 17.91 4.06 9.16
CA ASP A 26 17.66 2.69 9.57
C ASP A 26 17.54 1.85 8.29
N ALA A 27 18.49 0.94 8.07
CA ALA A 27 18.44 0.06 6.92
C ALA A 27 17.13 -0.73 6.97
N VAL A 28 16.27 -0.57 5.97
CA VAL A 28 14.94 -1.21 5.95
C VAL A 28 15.10 -2.72 6.14
N ALA A 29 14.61 -3.23 7.27
CA ALA A 29 14.77 -4.62 7.64
C ALA A 29 13.83 -5.52 6.82
N PHE A 30 14.39 -6.57 6.23
CA PHE A 30 13.58 -7.64 5.65
C PHE A 30 13.44 -8.77 6.67
N GLY A 31 12.22 -8.96 7.16
CA GLY A 31 11.87 -10.03 8.11
C GLY A 31 11.44 -11.32 7.41
N ARG A 32 11.40 -12.40 8.19
CA ARG A 32 10.81 -13.69 7.79
C ARG A 32 9.34 -13.74 8.18
N SER A 33 8.55 -14.51 7.45
CA SER A 33 7.13 -14.75 7.73
C SER A 33 6.81 -16.25 7.61
N TRP A 34 5.54 -16.59 7.62
CA TRP A 34 5.02 -17.91 7.31
C TRP A 34 4.43 -17.90 5.91
N ARG A 35 4.67 -18.97 5.13
CA ARG A 35 4.04 -19.11 3.81
C ARG A 35 2.55 -19.32 3.96
N PHE A 36 1.79 -18.54 3.21
CA PHE A 36 0.35 -18.60 3.14
C PHE A 36 -0.06 -18.73 1.68
N ASP A 37 -0.91 -19.71 1.39
CA ASP A 37 -1.54 -19.88 0.09
C ASP A 37 -2.85 -19.09 0.10
N PHE A 38 -2.92 -18.05 -0.73
CA PHE A 38 -4.09 -17.19 -0.78
C PHE A 38 -5.25 -17.75 -1.61
N ASP A 39 -5.00 -18.75 -2.46
CA ASP A 39 -6.02 -19.41 -3.26
C ASP A 39 -6.69 -20.52 -2.46
N ALA A 40 -5.90 -21.29 -1.70
CA ALA A 40 -6.40 -22.31 -0.78
C ALA A 40 -6.86 -21.73 0.57
N GLY A 41 -6.37 -20.55 0.95
CA GLY A 41 -6.70 -19.89 2.21
C GLY A 41 -6.03 -20.53 3.45
N GLU A 42 -4.91 -21.22 3.26
CA GLU A 42 -4.23 -21.99 4.32
C GLU A 42 -2.73 -21.73 4.39
N PHE A 43 -2.14 -22.04 5.54
CA PHE A 43 -0.69 -22.00 5.69
C PHE A 43 -0.05 -23.20 5.00
N VAL A 44 0.96 -22.96 4.18
CA VAL A 44 1.69 -24.03 3.50
C VAL A 44 2.47 -24.83 4.55
N MET A 45 2.24 -26.15 4.59
CA MET A 45 2.94 -27.04 5.51
C MET A 45 4.18 -27.68 4.87
N THR A 46 5.20 -27.91 5.69
CA THR A 46 6.34 -28.77 5.33
C THR A 46 5.94 -30.24 5.41
N PRO A 47 6.68 -31.16 4.76
CA PRO A 47 6.46 -32.60 4.89
C PRO A 47 6.53 -33.13 6.34
N THR A 48 7.13 -32.34 7.24
CA THR A 48 7.24 -32.63 8.68
C THR A 48 6.07 -32.11 9.51
N GLY A 49 5.04 -31.51 8.87
CA GLY A 49 3.84 -31.01 9.54
C GLY A 49 4.01 -29.65 10.24
N LYS A 50 5.09 -28.92 9.97
CA LYS A 50 5.30 -27.55 10.47
C LYS A 50 4.88 -26.53 9.42
N ILE A 51 4.56 -25.30 9.82
CA ILE A 51 4.31 -24.23 8.86
C ILE A 51 5.61 -23.88 8.13
N ALA A 52 5.55 -23.77 6.81
CA ALA A 52 6.70 -23.45 5.99
C ALA A 52 7.12 -21.98 6.22
N PRO A 53 8.39 -21.70 6.55
CA PRO A 53 8.87 -20.33 6.66
C PRO A 53 8.90 -19.68 5.27
N ALA A 54 8.53 -18.41 5.22
CA ALA A 54 8.76 -17.51 4.11
C ALA A 54 10.04 -16.72 4.38
N ASP A 55 10.99 -16.80 3.45
CA ASP A 55 12.20 -16.00 3.45
C ASP A 55 11.87 -14.52 3.21
N GLU A 56 12.88 -13.67 3.34
CA GLU A 56 12.77 -12.20 3.28
C GLU A 56 11.90 -11.67 2.12
N ILE A 57 12.20 -12.12 0.90
CA ILE A 57 11.46 -11.70 -0.31
C ILE A 57 10.05 -12.30 -0.29
N ALA A 58 9.90 -13.57 0.07
CA ALA A 58 8.61 -14.23 0.12
C ALA A 58 7.68 -13.59 1.16
N ALA A 59 8.23 -13.16 2.30
CA ALA A 59 7.50 -12.45 3.34
C ALA A 59 6.99 -11.09 2.85
N TRP A 60 7.80 -10.38 2.07
CA TRP A 60 7.36 -9.14 1.40
C TRP A 60 6.25 -9.41 0.38
N LYS A 61 6.38 -10.44 -0.46
CA LYS A 61 5.32 -10.82 -1.42
C LYS A 61 4.00 -11.12 -0.73
N ILE A 62 4.04 -11.88 0.36
CA ILE A 62 2.86 -12.18 1.18
C ILE A 62 2.26 -10.90 1.78
N TRP A 63 3.10 -9.94 2.18
CA TRP A 63 2.62 -8.66 2.68
C TRP A 63 1.86 -7.88 1.60
N CYS A 64 2.40 -7.78 0.38
CA CYS A 64 1.78 -7.06 -0.74
C CYS A 64 0.41 -7.67 -1.10
N GLU A 65 0.35 -8.99 -1.28
CA GLU A 65 -0.89 -9.73 -1.54
C GLU A 65 -1.93 -9.48 -0.46
N LYS A 66 -1.51 -9.61 0.81
CA LYS A 66 -2.41 -9.44 1.94
C LYS A 66 -2.93 -8.00 2.07
N ALA A 67 -2.07 -7.00 1.83
CA ALA A 67 -2.43 -5.60 1.92
C ALA A 67 -3.50 -5.24 0.87
N ILE A 68 -3.32 -5.67 -0.38
CA ILE A 68 -4.30 -5.43 -1.47
C ILE A 68 -5.62 -6.16 -1.23
N ARG A 69 -5.59 -7.34 -0.60
CA ARG A 69 -6.80 -8.12 -0.30
C ARG A 69 -7.55 -7.65 0.96
N THR A 70 -6.99 -6.72 1.74
CA THR A 70 -7.58 -6.28 3.01
C THR A 70 -8.27 -4.93 2.86
N PRO A 71 -9.59 -4.83 3.07
CA PRO A 71 -10.27 -3.54 3.15
C PRO A 71 -9.82 -2.76 4.39
N ARG A 72 -9.46 -1.50 4.20
CA ARG A 72 -9.08 -0.57 5.25
C ARG A 72 -10.27 -0.34 6.20
N TYR A 73 -9.98 -0.11 7.48
CA TYR A 73 -10.95 0.13 8.56
C TYR A 73 -11.93 -1.02 8.88
N ARG A 74 -11.86 -2.15 8.17
CA ARG A 74 -12.77 -3.28 8.40
C ARG A 74 -12.40 -4.14 9.60
N HIS A 75 -11.12 -4.22 9.94
CA HIS A 75 -10.63 -5.05 11.04
C HIS A 75 -9.86 -4.23 12.07
N LEU A 76 -10.29 -4.30 13.33
CA LEU A 76 -9.71 -3.54 14.44
C LEU A 76 -8.23 -3.88 14.74
N ILE A 77 -7.77 -5.04 14.30
CA ILE A 77 -6.39 -5.49 14.50
C ILE A 77 -5.38 -4.72 13.65
N TYR A 78 -5.84 -3.99 12.62
CA TYR A 78 -4.99 -3.27 11.69
C TYR A 78 -4.93 -1.78 12.02
N SER A 79 -3.77 -1.18 11.72
CA SER A 79 -3.62 0.27 11.75
C SER A 79 -4.46 0.92 10.66
N ARG A 80 -4.71 2.22 10.79
CA ARG A 80 -5.43 3.00 9.78
C ARG A 80 -4.68 3.10 8.44
N ALA A 81 -3.38 2.82 8.42
CA ALA A 81 -2.58 2.84 7.21
C ALA A 81 -2.58 1.50 6.45
N TYR A 82 -3.16 0.44 7.02
CA TYR A 82 -3.10 -0.90 6.43
C TYR A 82 -4.38 -1.23 5.64
N GLY A 83 -4.19 -1.76 4.44
CA GLY A 83 -5.27 -2.14 3.54
C GLY A 83 -5.63 -1.07 2.52
N GLN A 84 -6.57 -1.39 1.65
CA GLN A 84 -7.05 -0.59 0.53
C GLN A 84 -8.51 -0.12 0.71
N GLU A 85 -8.93 0.85 -0.11
CA GLU A 85 -10.26 1.49 -0.08
C GLU A 85 -11.04 1.34 -1.41
N PHE A 86 -10.87 0.22 -2.13
CA PHE A 86 -11.51 -0.05 -3.42
C PHE A 86 -13.04 -0.10 -3.33
N GLU A 87 -13.62 -0.48 -2.18
CA GLU A 87 -15.07 -0.50 -1.96
C GLU A 87 -15.69 0.90 -2.15
N GLU A 88 -14.92 1.98 -1.94
CA GLU A 88 -15.40 3.36 -2.11
C GLU A 88 -15.68 3.74 -3.58
N LEU A 89 -15.11 2.98 -4.53
CA LEU A 89 -15.29 3.20 -5.97
C LEU A 89 -16.61 2.62 -6.49
N ILE A 90 -17.22 1.69 -5.75
CA ILE A 90 -18.45 0.99 -6.16
C ILE A 90 -19.62 1.97 -6.07
N GLY A 91 -20.44 2.04 -7.13
CA GLY A 91 -21.67 2.82 -7.15
C GLY A 91 -21.51 4.33 -7.36
N GLN A 92 -20.29 4.84 -7.56
CA GLN A 92 -20.02 6.27 -7.76
C GLN A 92 -20.38 6.80 -9.17
N GLY A 93 -20.75 5.92 -10.11
CA GLY A 93 -21.10 6.31 -11.48
C GLY A 93 -19.94 6.89 -12.30
N TYR A 94 -18.69 6.67 -11.86
CA TYR A 94 -17.50 7.18 -12.53
C TYR A 94 -17.26 6.51 -13.89
N SER A 95 -16.65 7.26 -14.81
CA SER A 95 -16.15 6.68 -16.05
C SER A 95 -15.04 5.66 -15.75
N ARG A 96 -14.84 4.70 -16.66
CA ARG A 96 -13.77 3.68 -16.51
C ARG A 96 -12.40 4.32 -16.31
N ALA A 97 -12.09 5.39 -17.03
CA ALA A 97 -10.83 6.11 -16.89
C ALA A 97 -10.62 6.71 -15.48
N VAL A 98 -11.69 7.23 -14.86
CA VAL A 98 -11.63 7.73 -13.48
C VAL A 98 -11.45 6.58 -12.51
N GLN A 99 -12.17 5.47 -12.69
CA GLN A 99 -12.03 4.28 -11.85
C GLN A 99 -10.60 3.70 -11.95
N GLU A 100 -10.03 3.56 -13.14
CA GLU A 100 -8.66 3.09 -13.33
C GLU A 100 -7.63 4.00 -12.66
N SER A 101 -7.85 5.33 -12.73
CA SER A 101 -6.99 6.30 -12.04
C SER A 101 -7.06 6.14 -10.53
N GLU A 102 -8.26 5.96 -9.97
CA GLU A 102 -8.43 5.76 -8.54
C GLU A 102 -7.91 4.39 -8.07
N ILE A 103 -8.10 3.33 -8.84
CA ILE A 103 -7.51 2.01 -8.55
C ILE A 103 -5.99 2.13 -8.49
N ARG A 104 -5.37 2.82 -9.46
CA ARG A 104 -3.94 3.08 -9.46
C ARG A 104 -3.51 3.84 -8.20
N ARG A 105 -4.23 4.91 -7.86
CA ARG A 105 -3.94 5.73 -6.67
C ARG A 105 -4.01 4.88 -5.40
N ILE A 106 -5.12 4.19 -5.17
CA ILE A 106 -5.37 3.38 -3.97
C ILE A 106 -4.38 2.22 -3.85
N ALA A 107 -4.11 1.50 -4.94
CA ALA A 107 -3.16 0.39 -4.94
C ALA A 107 -1.73 0.88 -4.61
N THR A 108 -1.30 1.99 -5.22
CA THR A 108 0.00 2.60 -4.94
C THR A 108 0.08 3.08 -3.50
N GLU A 109 -0.90 3.83 -3.00
CA GLU A 109 -0.95 4.26 -1.60
C GLU A 109 -0.91 3.09 -0.63
N THR A 110 -1.61 1.99 -0.93
CA THR A 110 -1.64 0.79 -0.09
C THR A 110 -0.28 0.10 -0.01
N LEU A 111 0.39 -0.08 -1.15
CA LEU A 111 1.63 -0.86 -1.24
C LEU A 111 2.87 -0.06 -0.84
N MET A 112 2.86 1.26 -1.03
CA MET A 112 3.95 2.16 -0.63
C MET A 112 4.01 2.41 0.89
N VAL A 113 3.03 1.93 1.66
CA VAL A 113 3.08 1.97 3.14
C VAL A 113 4.19 1.08 3.69
N ASP A 114 4.55 -0.01 3.00
CA ASP A 114 5.68 -0.85 3.42
C ASP A 114 7.01 -0.23 2.97
N PRO A 115 7.96 0.03 3.88
CA PRO A 115 9.22 0.69 3.55
C PRO A 115 10.13 -0.14 2.61
N ARG A 116 9.84 -1.44 2.41
CA ARG A 116 10.57 -2.28 1.45
C ARG A 116 10.15 -2.02 0.01
N THR A 117 8.96 -1.45 -0.22
CA THR A 117 8.44 -1.12 -1.54
C THR A 117 9.11 0.13 -2.07
N LEU A 118 9.66 0.05 -3.29
CA LEU A 118 10.32 1.15 -3.99
C LEU A 118 9.38 1.83 -5.00
N SER A 119 8.65 1.04 -5.80
CA SER A 119 7.69 1.56 -6.77
C SER A 119 6.53 0.62 -7.02
N VAL A 120 5.42 1.20 -7.48
CA VAL A 120 4.22 0.50 -7.94
C VAL A 120 3.83 1.09 -9.28
N ASP A 121 3.87 0.29 -10.34
CA ASP A 121 3.66 0.75 -11.72
C ASP A 121 3.14 -0.39 -12.62
N GLY A 122 3.13 -0.18 -13.94
CA GLY A 122 2.79 -1.24 -14.89
C GLY A 122 1.36 -1.76 -14.79
N PHE A 123 0.41 -0.89 -14.42
CA PHE A 123 -0.99 -1.27 -14.26
C PHE A 123 -1.62 -1.76 -15.56
N VAL A 124 -2.26 -2.91 -15.49
CA VAL A 124 -3.10 -3.49 -16.55
C VAL A 124 -4.49 -3.70 -15.97
N PHE A 125 -5.53 -3.33 -16.71
CA PHE A 125 -6.92 -3.42 -16.29
C PHE A 125 -7.69 -4.34 -17.24
N ASP A 126 -8.52 -5.20 -16.66
CA ASP A 126 -9.44 -6.09 -17.35
C ASP A 126 -10.86 -5.88 -16.80
N TRP A 127 -11.73 -5.30 -17.63
CA TRP A 127 -13.11 -5.00 -17.28
C TRP A 127 -14.02 -6.17 -17.61
N GLN A 128 -14.68 -6.70 -16.60
CA GLN A 128 -15.68 -7.77 -16.70
C GLN A 128 -17.08 -7.21 -16.40
N GLU A 129 -18.14 -8.01 -16.57
CA GLU A 129 -19.52 -7.57 -16.27
C GLU A 129 -19.70 -7.18 -14.80
N ASP A 130 -19.01 -7.89 -13.89
CA ASP A 130 -19.15 -7.77 -12.45
C ASP A 130 -18.08 -6.87 -11.78
N GLY A 131 -17.19 -6.23 -12.56
CA GLY A 131 -16.16 -5.36 -11.99
C GLY A 131 -14.89 -5.22 -12.83
N CYS A 132 -13.81 -4.79 -12.19
CA CYS A 132 -12.50 -4.59 -12.80
C CYS A 132 -11.44 -5.43 -12.09
N ARG A 133 -10.75 -6.30 -12.84
CA ARG A 133 -9.52 -6.94 -12.38
C ARG A 133 -8.34 -6.08 -12.79
N PHE A 134 -7.33 -6.00 -11.95
CA PHE A 134 -6.09 -5.31 -12.29
C PHE A 134 -4.88 -6.12 -11.85
N ALA A 135 -3.78 -5.89 -12.54
CA ALA A 135 -2.47 -6.34 -12.14
C ALA A 135 -1.52 -5.14 -12.12
N CYS A 136 -0.62 -5.09 -11.14
CA CYS A 136 0.43 -4.09 -11.08
C CYS A 136 1.78 -4.72 -10.77
N ARG A 137 2.84 -4.06 -11.25
CA ARG A 137 4.22 -4.41 -10.96
C ARG A 137 4.67 -3.63 -9.74
N VAL A 138 5.23 -4.34 -8.78
CA VAL A 138 5.78 -3.78 -7.55
C VAL A 138 7.26 -4.10 -7.53
N LYS A 139 8.10 -3.07 -7.37
CA LYS A 139 9.55 -3.22 -7.22
C LYS A 139 9.93 -2.93 -5.78
N ASN A 140 10.82 -3.73 -5.19
CA ASN A 140 11.36 -3.48 -3.85
C ASN A 140 12.68 -2.68 -3.91
N ILE A 141 13.18 -2.24 -2.75
CA ILE A 141 14.46 -1.52 -2.64
C ILE A 141 15.70 -2.37 -3.00
N ARG A 142 15.55 -3.70 -3.12
CA ARG A 142 16.58 -4.64 -3.57
C ARG A 142 16.46 -4.99 -5.05
N GLU A 143 15.59 -4.29 -5.77
CA GLU A 143 15.27 -4.49 -7.18
C GLU A 143 14.57 -5.79 -7.57
N ASP A 144 14.04 -6.54 -6.60
CA ASP A 144 13.13 -7.64 -6.90
C ASP A 144 11.77 -7.11 -7.35
N GLU A 145 11.18 -7.81 -8.33
CA GLU A 145 9.86 -7.50 -8.86
C GLU A 145 8.81 -8.54 -8.43
N LEU A 146 7.59 -8.06 -8.26
CA LEU A 146 6.40 -8.84 -7.98
C LEU A 146 5.25 -8.33 -8.85
N LEU A 147 4.52 -9.26 -9.45
CA LEU A 147 3.20 -8.97 -10.00
C LEU A 147 2.17 -9.20 -8.90
N VAL A 148 1.39 -8.17 -8.58
CA VAL A 148 0.29 -8.25 -7.63
C VAL A 148 -1.01 -8.12 -8.38
N GLU A 149 -1.95 -9.01 -8.08
CA GLU A 149 -3.28 -9.01 -8.67
C GLU A 149 -4.32 -8.51 -7.66
N GLY A 150 -5.32 -7.79 -8.16
CA GLY A 150 -6.43 -7.30 -7.37
C GLY A 150 -7.70 -7.23 -8.18
N SER A 151 -8.83 -7.13 -7.49
CA SER A 151 -10.14 -6.97 -8.11
C SER A 151 -10.95 -5.93 -7.36
N VAL A 152 -11.68 -5.12 -8.11
CA VAL A 152 -12.69 -4.19 -7.62
C VAL A 152 -14.04 -4.66 -8.18
N THR A 153 -14.90 -5.14 -7.30
CA THR A 153 -16.22 -5.72 -7.59
C THR A 153 -17.22 -5.17 -6.61
#